data_AF-A0A6A1QZC8-F1
#
_entry.id   AF-A0A6A1QZC8-F1
#
_cell.length_a   1.000
_cell.length_b   1.000
_cell.length_c   1.000
_cell.angle_alpha   90.00
_cell.angle_beta   90.00
_cell.angle_gamma   90.00
#
_symmetry.space_group_name_H-M   'P 1'
#
loop_
_entity.id
_entity.type
_entity.pdbx_description
1 polymer ?
#
loop_
_entity_poly.entity_id
_entity_poly.type
_entity_poly.pdbx_seq_one_letter_code
_entity_poly.pdbx_strand_id
1 'polypeptide(L)'
;MAAAYLYLRQPERAAQLYEQLIQRSYLREDAGIRRNQDHGLLFAYADQGAVGTAQQLAPVLAQHYAPWRYVEGDAQKIPNAPYLDAIHTSTLMDLYANATPNAQHRLEHMVRTAPANNNLRTDLAQLYRIRGWPRLAEQELKIAEAALHAHTAWKWNRA
;
A
#
# COMPACT_ATOMS: atom_id res chain seq x y z
N MET A 1 18.31 9.64 -7.82
CA MET A 1 17.80 8.76 -6.74
C MET A 1 16.80 7.77 -7.32
N ALA A 2 16.71 6.53 -6.82
CA ALA A 2 15.84 5.49 -7.38
C ALA A 2 14.35 5.90 -7.47
N ALA A 3 13.84 6.61 -6.45
CA ALA A 3 12.48 7.18 -6.45
C ALA A 3 12.23 8.19 -7.59
N ALA A 4 13.27 8.89 -8.06
CA ALA A 4 13.15 9.79 -9.19
C ALA A 4 12.93 9.04 -10.52
N TYR A 5 13.41 7.80 -10.64
CA TYR A 5 13.17 6.98 -11.84
C TYR A 5 11.74 6.40 -11.88
N LEU A 6 11.11 6.14 -10.74
CA LEU A 6 9.67 5.87 -10.67
C LEU A 6 8.87 7.07 -11.17
N TYR A 7 9.22 8.27 -10.72
CA TYR A 7 8.59 9.52 -11.17
C TYR A 7 8.79 9.77 -12.68
N LEU A 8 9.95 9.39 -13.23
CA LEU A 8 10.29 9.52 -14.65
C LEU A 8 9.77 8.38 -15.54
N ARG A 9 8.86 7.52 -15.04
CA ARG A 9 8.31 6.37 -15.77
C ARG A 9 9.38 5.39 -16.30
N GLN A 10 10.45 5.19 -15.54
CA GLN A 10 11.50 4.19 -15.82
C GLN A 10 11.54 3.13 -14.70
N PRO A 11 10.47 2.34 -14.55
CA PRO A 11 10.33 1.40 -13.43
C PRO A 11 11.37 0.28 -13.44
N GLU A 12 11.85 -0.16 -14.61
CA GLU A 12 12.89 -1.19 -14.74
C GLU A 12 14.22 -0.71 -14.14
N ARG A 13 14.60 0.54 -14.46
CA ARG A 13 15.82 1.17 -13.94
C ARG A 13 15.69 1.46 -12.45
N ALA A 14 14.50 1.82 -11.98
CA ALA A 14 14.23 1.98 -10.56
C ALA A 14 14.38 0.66 -9.82
N ALA A 15 13.81 -0.44 -10.33
CA ALA A 15 13.93 -1.77 -9.73
C ALA A 15 15.39 -2.20 -9.59
N GLN A 16 16.18 -2.10 -10.67
CA GLN A 16 17.61 -2.42 -10.64
C GLN A 16 18.38 -1.63 -9.57
N LEU A 17 18.09 -0.34 -9.43
CA LEU A 17 18.75 0.49 -8.43
C LEU A 17 18.33 0.10 -7.01
N TYR A 18 17.04 -0.19 -6.79
CA TYR A 18 16.58 -0.67 -5.49
C TYR A 18 17.19 -2.03 -5.14
N GLU A 19 17.26 -2.97 -6.07
CA GLU A 19 17.93 -4.25 -5.87
C GLU A 19 19.39 -4.06 -5.44
N GLN A 20 20.13 -3.18 -6.12
CA GLN A 20 21.52 -2.88 -5.76
C GLN A 20 21.64 -2.28 -4.36
N LEU A 21 20.74 -1.37 -3.98
CA LEU A 21 20.71 -0.78 -2.64
C LEU A 21 20.43 -1.84 -1.57
N ILE A 22 19.49 -2.75 -1.85
CA ILE A 22 19.11 -3.83 -0.95
C ILE A 22 20.24 -4.85 -0.81
N GLN A 23 20.82 -5.32 -1.91
CA GLN A 23 21.93 -6.27 -1.93
C GLN A 23 23.18 -5.74 -1.21
N ARG A 24 23.45 -4.43 -1.31
CA ARG A 24 24.58 -3.78 -0.63
C ARG A 24 24.28 -3.42 0.82
N SER A 25 23.08 -3.74 1.32
CA SER A 25 22.60 -3.38 2.66
C SER A 25 22.73 -1.88 2.99
N TYR A 26 22.67 -1.02 1.97
CA TYR A 26 22.98 0.40 2.13
C TYR A 26 21.96 1.08 3.05
N LEU A 27 22.42 1.52 4.23
CA LEU A 27 21.63 2.20 5.25
C LEU A 27 20.37 1.44 5.71
N ARG A 28 20.35 0.10 5.61
CA ARG A 28 19.18 -0.70 5.96
C ARG A 28 18.94 -0.81 7.47
N GLU A 29 19.92 -0.49 8.31
CA GLU A 29 19.76 -0.49 9.77
C GLU A 29 18.64 0.44 10.23
N ASP A 30 18.43 1.54 9.52
CA ASP A 30 17.28 2.42 9.71
C ASP A 30 16.01 1.80 9.10
N ALA A 31 15.00 1.55 9.94
CA ALA A 31 13.74 0.93 9.52
C ALA A 31 12.96 1.77 8.50
N GLY A 32 13.07 3.11 8.56
CA GLY A 32 12.44 4.02 7.61
C GLY A 32 13.11 3.98 6.24
N ILE A 33 14.44 3.97 6.20
CA ILE A 33 15.20 3.83 4.95
C ILE A 33 14.92 2.46 4.32
N ARG A 34 14.96 1.39 5.12
CA ARG A 34 14.62 0.04 4.68
C ARG A 34 13.22 0.00 4.05
N ARG A 35 12.22 0.55 4.74
CA ARG A 35 10.84 0.62 4.26
C ARG A 35 10.75 1.33 2.92
N ASN A 36 11.42 2.46 2.77
CA ASN A 36 11.39 3.24 1.53
C ASN A 36 12.03 2.49 0.36
N GLN A 37 13.10 1.73 0.60
CA GLN A 37 13.72 0.88 -0.42
C GLN A 37 12.83 -0.29 -0.80
N ASP A 38 12.23 -0.96 0.18
CA ASP A 38 11.35 -2.11 -0.03
C ASP A 38 10.08 -1.71 -0.79
N HIS A 39 9.41 -0.61 -0.38
CA HIS A 39 8.29 -0.04 -1.13
C HIS A 39 8.69 0.35 -2.56
N GLY A 40 9.82 1.04 -2.70
CA GLY A 40 10.31 1.47 -4.00
C GLY A 40 10.53 0.30 -4.96
N LEU A 41 11.10 -0.81 -4.48
CA LEU A 41 11.29 -2.03 -5.28
C LEU A 41 9.95 -2.67 -5.67
N LEU A 42 9.05 -2.83 -4.72
CA LEU A 42 7.74 -3.47 -4.96
C LEU A 42 6.91 -2.69 -5.97
N PHE A 43 6.85 -1.36 -5.85
CA PHE A 43 6.16 -0.51 -6.82
C PHE A 43 6.88 -0.47 -8.17
N ALA A 44 8.22 -0.51 -8.21
CA ALA A 44 8.95 -0.62 -9.46
C ALA A 44 8.66 -1.94 -10.21
N TYR A 45 8.53 -3.06 -9.49
CA TYR A 45 8.09 -4.32 -10.10
C TYR A 45 6.63 -4.28 -10.55
N ALA A 46 5.73 -3.69 -9.77
CA ALA A 46 4.34 -3.52 -10.17
C ALA A 46 4.20 -2.63 -11.42
N ASP A 47 4.88 -1.48 -11.45
CA ASP A 47 4.75 -0.49 -12.52
C ASP A 47 5.34 -0.94 -13.86
N GLN A 48 6.34 -1.84 -13.86
CA GLN A 48 6.86 -2.47 -15.08
C GLN A 48 6.05 -3.72 -15.51
N GLY A 49 4.93 -4.01 -14.84
CA GLY A 49 4.06 -5.15 -15.14
C GLY A 49 4.51 -6.49 -14.54
N ALA A 50 5.61 -6.53 -13.77
CA ALA A 50 6.09 -7.71 -13.07
C ALA A 50 5.35 -7.91 -11.72
N VAL A 51 4.02 -7.86 -11.77
CA VAL A 51 3.17 -7.81 -10.57
C VAL A 51 3.22 -9.12 -9.76
N GLY A 52 3.36 -10.26 -10.42
CA GLY A 52 3.55 -11.56 -9.75
C GLY A 52 4.87 -11.61 -8.95
N THR A 53 5.93 -11.00 -9.46
CA THR A 53 7.21 -10.87 -8.74
C THR A 53 7.04 -9.98 -7.50
N ALA A 54 6.35 -8.84 -7.64
CA ALA A 54 6.06 -7.96 -6.51
C ALA A 54 5.22 -8.67 -5.43
N GLN A 55 4.21 -9.44 -5.85
CA GLN A 55 3.36 -10.23 -4.95
C GLN A 55 4.17 -11.26 -4.15
N GLN A 56 5.03 -12.02 -4.81
CA GLN A 56 5.84 -13.05 -4.15
C GLN A 56 6.90 -12.44 -3.21
N LEU A 57 7.46 -11.28 -3.58
CA LEU A 57 8.52 -10.62 -2.83
C LEU A 57 8.01 -9.87 -1.59
N ALA A 58 6.81 -9.27 -1.66
CA ALA A 58 6.28 -8.44 -0.58
C ALA A 58 6.20 -9.12 0.80
N PRO A 59 5.68 -10.36 0.95
CA PRO A 59 5.65 -11.02 2.26
C PRO A 59 7.04 -11.38 2.77
N VAL A 60 8.02 -11.62 1.89
CA VAL A 60 9.42 -11.86 2.28
C VAL A 60 10.04 -10.59 2.88
N LEU A 61 9.83 -9.44 2.23
CA LEU A 61 10.34 -8.17 2.75
C LEU A 61 9.69 -7.78 4.08
N ALA A 62 8.39 -8.08 4.26
CA ALA A 62 7.68 -7.80 5.51
C ALA A 62 8.26 -8.54 6.73
N GLN A 63 8.87 -9.73 6.54
CA GLN A 63 9.48 -10.50 7.61
C GLN A 63 10.71 -9.81 8.24
N HIS A 64 11.28 -8.81 7.58
CA HIS A 64 12.40 -8.03 8.13
C HIS A 64 11.98 -7.00 9.19
N TYR A 65 10.68 -6.80 9.41
CA TYR A 65 10.17 -5.89 10.42
C TYR A 65 9.58 -6.70 11.57
N ALA A 66 10.03 -6.41 12.80
CA ALA A 66 9.43 -7.02 13.97
C ALA A 66 7.98 -6.53 14.12
N PRO A 67 6.98 -7.40 14.39
CA PRO A 67 5.58 -7.00 14.52
C PRO A 67 5.32 -6.09 15.72
N TRP A 68 6.14 -6.23 16.76
CA TRP A 68 6.05 -5.49 18.01
C TRP A 68 7.38 -4.78 18.28
N ARG A 69 7.29 -3.61 18.91
CA ARG A 69 8.44 -2.93 19.51
C ARG A 69 8.25 -2.82 21.02
N TYR A 70 9.37 -2.73 21.72
CA TYR A 70 9.43 -2.52 23.16
C TYR A 70 9.92 -1.09 23.45
N VAL A 71 9.41 -0.50 24.52
CA VAL A 71 9.93 0.74 25.09
C VAL A 71 10.75 0.36 26.31
N GLU A 72 11.97 0.87 26.41
CA GLU A 72 12.85 0.54 27.53
C GLU A 72 12.21 0.97 28.86
N GLY A 73 12.12 0.03 29.80
CA GLY A 73 11.41 0.21 31.07
C GLY A 73 9.91 -0.13 31.07
N ASP A 74 9.33 -0.50 29.92
CA ASP A 74 7.92 -0.91 29.80
C ASP A 74 7.80 -2.29 29.14
N ALA A 75 7.14 -3.23 29.83
CA ALA A 75 6.91 -4.59 29.34
C ALA A 75 5.78 -4.68 28.30
N GLN A 76 5.06 -3.58 28.01
CA GLN A 76 3.99 -3.56 27.02
C GLN A 76 4.54 -3.66 25.59
N LYS A 77 3.94 -4.59 24.83
CA LYS A 77 4.17 -4.72 23.38
C LYS A 77 3.39 -3.65 22.64
N ILE A 78 4.09 -2.79 21.90
CA ILE A 78 3.47 -1.74 21.09
C ILE A 78 3.55 -2.15 19.62
N PRO A 79 2.49 -1.96 18.82
CA PRO A 79 2.53 -2.19 17.37
C PRO A 79 3.69 -1.44 16.70
N ASN A 80 4.41 -2.12 15.80
CA ASN A 80 5.52 -1.50 15.06
C ASN A 80 5.00 -0.93 13.73
N ALA A 81 5.03 0.40 13.57
CA ALA A 81 4.47 1.06 12.39
C ALA A 81 5.12 0.60 11.05
N PRO A 82 6.46 0.49 10.93
CA PRO A 82 7.10 -0.12 9.76
C PRO A 82 6.59 -1.52 9.39
N TYR A 83 6.26 -2.36 10.37
CA TYR A 83 5.69 -3.68 10.10
C TYR A 83 4.27 -3.57 9.55
N LEU A 84 3.42 -2.73 10.16
CA LEU A 84 2.05 -2.50 9.67
C LEU A 84 2.05 -1.97 8.24
N ASP A 85 2.96 -1.05 7.93
CA ASP A 85 3.16 -0.53 6.58
C ASP A 85 3.57 -1.64 5.59
N ALA A 86 4.51 -2.51 5.97
CA ALA A 86 4.96 -3.61 5.12
C ALA A 86 3.83 -4.62 4.83
N ILE A 87 3.01 -4.95 5.84
CA ILE A 87 1.83 -5.81 5.68
C ILE A 87 0.77 -5.16 4.78
N HIS A 88 0.53 -3.86 4.95
CA HIS A 88 -0.37 -3.12 4.07
C HIS A 88 0.11 -3.16 2.61
N THR A 89 1.39 -2.91 2.37
CA THR A 89 1.97 -2.96 1.02
C THR A 89 1.95 -4.36 0.42
N SER A 90 2.14 -5.42 1.21
CA SER A 90 1.95 -6.80 0.75
C SER A 90 0.52 -7.03 0.26
N THR A 91 -0.47 -6.56 1.02
CA THR A 91 -1.89 -6.64 0.64
C THR A 91 -2.16 -5.90 -0.68
N LEU A 92 -1.52 -4.75 -0.90
CA LEU A 92 -1.62 -4.03 -2.17
C LEU A 92 -1.01 -4.81 -3.34
N MET A 93 0.14 -5.48 -3.13
CA MET A 93 0.73 -6.32 -4.18
C MET A 93 -0.15 -7.53 -4.51
N ASP A 94 -0.82 -8.12 -3.52
CA ASP A 94 -1.85 -9.14 -3.73
C ASP A 94 -3.03 -8.61 -4.53
N LEU A 95 -3.51 -7.40 -4.23
CA LEU A 95 -4.58 -6.73 -4.97
C LEU A 95 -4.18 -6.47 -6.42
N TYR A 96 -2.95 -6.02 -6.66
CA TYR A 96 -2.44 -5.73 -8.00
C TYR A 96 -2.28 -7.02 -8.81
N ALA A 97 -1.73 -8.08 -8.21
CA ALA A 97 -1.49 -9.36 -8.87
C ALA A 97 -2.79 -10.11 -9.17
N ASN A 98 -3.78 -9.98 -8.29
CA ASN A 98 -5.09 -10.60 -8.42
C ASN A 98 -6.20 -9.60 -8.71
N ALA A 99 -5.94 -8.55 -9.51
CA ALA A 99 -6.95 -7.62 -10.04
C ALA A 99 -7.91 -8.33 -11.02
N THR A 100 -8.44 -9.49 -10.64
CA THR A 100 -9.30 -10.40 -11.38
C THR A 100 -10.76 -9.97 -11.26
N PRO A 101 -11.63 -10.43 -12.18
CA PRO A 101 -13.07 -10.24 -12.04
C PRO A 101 -13.64 -10.75 -10.70
N ASN A 102 -13.04 -11.81 -10.12
CA ASN A 102 -13.48 -12.35 -8.83
C ASN A 102 -13.13 -11.44 -7.64
N ALA A 103 -11.93 -10.84 -7.64
CA ALA A 103 -11.54 -9.88 -6.61
C ALA A 103 -12.40 -8.61 -6.68
N GLN A 104 -12.67 -8.13 -7.90
CA GLN A 104 -13.61 -7.04 -8.14
C GLN A 104 -14.98 -7.35 -7.55
N HIS A 105 -15.59 -8.48 -7.91
CA HIS A 105 -16.92 -8.85 -7.41
C HIS A 105 -17.00 -8.95 -5.89
N ARG A 106 -15.95 -9.48 -5.25
CA ARG A 106 -15.88 -9.56 -3.78
C ARG A 106 -15.83 -8.18 -3.15
N LEU A 107 -15.02 -7.27 -3.69
CA LEU A 107 -14.85 -5.92 -3.17
C LEU A 107 -16.10 -5.05 -3.42
N GLU A 108 -16.71 -5.16 -4.60
CA GLU A 108 -18.02 -4.56 -4.91
C GLU A 108 -19.11 -5.04 -3.94
N HIS A 109 -19.13 -6.35 -3.63
CA HIS A 109 -20.05 -6.90 -2.64
C HIS A 109 -19.80 -6.31 -1.25
N MET A 110 -18.54 -6.22 -0.81
CA MET A 110 -18.17 -5.66 0.49
C MET A 110 -18.57 -4.18 0.59
N VAL A 111 -18.33 -3.37 -0.44
CA VAL A 111 -18.75 -1.96 -0.50
C VAL A 111 -20.28 -1.84 -0.47
N ARG A 112 -21.01 -2.71 -1.17
CA ARG A 112 -22.47 -2.76 -1.09
C ARG A 112 -22.98 -3.09 0.32
N THR A 113 -22.31 -4.00 1.03
CA THR A 113 -22.71 -4.39 2.39
C THR A 113 -22.28 -3.38 3.46
N ALA A 114 -21.17 -2.66 3.24
CA ALA A 114 -20.62 -1.67 4.17
C ALA A 114 -20.35 -0.33 3.45
N PRO A 115 -21.40 0.36 2.99
CA PRO A 115 -21.26 1.51 2.08
C PRO A 115 -20.63 2.75 2.73
N ALA A 116 -20.53 2.82 4.06
CA ALA A 116 -19.91 3.92 4.78
C ALA A 116 -18.41 3.69 5.09
N ASN A 117 -17.84 2.56 4.66
CA ASN A 117 -16.43 2.26 4.92
C ASN A 117 -15.55 2.89 3.83
N ASN A 118 -14.91 4.01 4.18
CA ASN A 118 -14.06 4.78 3.26
C ASN A 118 -12.84 4.02 2.75
N ASN A 119 -12.29 3.10 3.55
CA ASN A 119 -11.15 2.28 3.12
C ASN A 119 -11.56 1.32 2.02
N LEU A 120 -12.70 0.61 2.18
CA LEU A 120 -13.21 -0.30 1.15
C LEU A 120 -13.52 0.42 -0.17
N ARG A 121 -14.00 1.66 -0.11
CA ARG A 121 -14.22 2.48 -1.32
C ARG A 121 -12.92 2.94 -1.96
N THR A 122 -11.92 3.30 -1.16
CA THR A 122 -10.60 3.68 -1.67
C THR A 122 -9.91 2.47 -2.33
N ASP A 123 -10.04 1.29 -1.75
CA ASP A 123 -9.52 0.04 -2.31
C ASP A 123 -10.25 -0.33 -3.62
N LEU A 124 -11.57 -0.17 -3.67
CA LEU A 124 -12.36 -0.42 -4.90
C LEU A 124 -12.01 0.59 -6.00
N ALA A 125 -11.84 1.86 -5.63
CA ALA A 125 -11.38 2.88 -6.56
C ALA A 125 -10.02 2.53 -7.14
N GLN A 126 -9.08 2.08 -6.29
CA GLN A 126 -7.76 1.69 -6.72
C GLN A 126 -7.81 0.47 -7.65
N LEU A 127 -8.63 -0.53 -7.35
CA LEU A 127 -8.89 -1.67 -8.24
C LEU A 127 -9.43 -1.22 -9.62
N TYR A 128 -10.38 -0.29 -9.66
CA TYR A 128 -10.89 0.27 -10.92
C TYR A 128 -9.84 1.07 -11.69
N ARG A 129 -8.95 1.81 -11.02
CA ARG A 129 -7.83 2.50 -11.70
C ARG A 129 -6.89 1.53 -12.37
N ILE A 130 -6.49 0.46 -11.67
CA ILE A 130 -5.59 -0.58 -12.21
C ILE A 130 -6.20 -1.27 -13.43
N ARG A 131 -7.52 -1.49 -13.42
CA ARG A 131 -8.26 -2.09 -14.54
C ARG A 131 -8.58 -1.12 -15.68
N GLY A 132 -8.14 0.14 -15.59
CA GLY A 132 -8.33 1.14 -16.63
C GLY A 132 -9.72 1.77 -16.68
N TRP A 133 -10.45 1.81 -15.55
CA TRP A 133 -11.79 2.41 -15.45
C TRP A 133 -11.78 3.68 -14.57
N PRO A 134 -11.17 4.78 -15.05
CA PRO A 134 -10.94 5.98 -14.25
C PRO A 134 -12.23 6.66 -13.77
N ARG A 135 -13.33 6.58 -14.54
CA ARG A 135 -14.62 7.15 -14.13
C ARG A 135 -15.23 6.43 -12.92
N LEU A 136 -15.13 5.10 -12.87
CA LEU A 136 -15.62 4.31 -11.74
C LEU A 136 -14.75 4.56 -10.50
N ALA A 137 -13.43 4.66 -10.69
CA ALA A 137 -12.53 5.01 -9.61
C ALA A 137 -12.82 6.39 -9.00
N GLU A 138 -13.01 7.40 -9.85
CA GLU A 138 -13.34 8.75 -9.43
C GLU A 138 -14.67 8.81 -8.66
N GLN A 139 -15.66 8.02 -9.07
CA GLN A 139 -16.95 7.92 -8.36
C GLN A 139 -16.76 7.39 -6.94
N GLU A 140 -16.02 6.29 -6.76
CA GLU A 140 -15.78 5.72 -5.43
C GLU A 140 -14.97 6.66 -4.52
N LEU A 141 -13.96 7.36 -5.07
CA LEU A 141 -13.19 8.36 -4.32
C LEU A 141 -14.03 9.54 -3.87
N LYS A 142 -14.91 10.08 -4.74
CA LYS A 142 -15.82 11.17 -4.36
C LYS A 142 -16.75 10.77 -3.21
N ILE A 143 -17.22 9.52 -3.22
CA ILE A 143 -18.07 9.02 -2.13
C ILE A 143 -17.26 8.89 -0.83
N ALA A 144 -16.04 8.35 -0.91
CA ALA A 144 -15.16 8.24 0.25
C ALA A 144 -14.81 9.63 0.85
N GLU A 145 -14.50 10.60 0.01
CA GLU A 145 -14.24 12.00 0.40
C GLU A 145 -15.46 12.64 1.06
N ALA A 146 -16.64 12.53 0.44
CA ALA A 146 -17.88 13.09 0.99
C ALA A 146 -18.22 12.53 2.38
N ALA A 147 -18.01 11.23 2.59
CA ALA A 147 -18.22 10.59 3.89
C ALA A 147 -17.20 11.07 4.95
N LEU A 148 -15.94 11.31 4.56
CA LEU A 148 -14.93 11.90 5.44
C LEU A 148 -15.32 13.32 5.87
N HIS A 149 -15.77 14.16 4.93
CA HIS A 149 -16.24 15.50 5.21
C HIS A 149 -17.45 15.52 6.14
N ALA A 150 -18.44 14.64 5.91
CA ALA A 150 -19.60 14.51 6.79
C ALA A 150 -19.21 14.10 8.23
N HIS A 151 -18.22 13.21 8.38
CA HIS A 151 -17.73 12.83 9.71
C HIS A 151 -17.06 14.01 10.44
N THR A 152 -16.28 14.83 9.72
CA THR A 152 -15.63 16.01 10.31
C THR A 152 -16.63 17.11 10.68
N ALA A 153 -17.65 17.36 9.87
CA ALA A 153 -18.69 18.35 10.16
C ALA A 153 -19.50 18.00 11.43
N TRP A 154 -19.70 16.71 11.72
CA TRP A 154 -20.41 16.27 12.91
C TRP A 154 -19.64 16.50 14.22
N LYS A 155 -18.30 16.54 14.16
CA LYS A 155 -17.45 16.82 15.34
C LYS A 155 -17.47 18.29 15.75
N TRP A 156 -17.81 19.22 14.86
CA TRP A 156 -17.84 20.65 15.15
C TRP A 156 -19.17 21.15 15.75
N ASN A 157 -20.28 20.45 15.55
CA ASN A 157 -21.60 20.80 16.12
C ASN A 157 -21.85 20.26 17.55
N ARG A 158 -20.81 19.80 18.24
CA ARG A 158 -20.88 19.26 19.62
C ARG A 158 -19.88 19.91 20.60
N ALA A 159 -19.31 21.05 20.23
CA ALA A 159 -18.58 21.92 21.16
C ALA A 159 -19.47 23.13 21.50
#